data_AF-A0A542FUP9-F1
#
_entry.id   AF-A0A542FUP9-F1
#
_cell.length_a   1.000
_cell.length_b   1.000
_cell.length_c   1.000
_cell.angle_alpha   90.00
_cell.angle_beta   90.00
_cell.angle_gamma   90.00
#
_symmetry.space_group_name_H-M   'P 1'
#
loop_
_entity.id
_entity.type
_entity.pdbx_description
1 polymer ?
#
loop_
_entity_poly.entity_id
_entity_poly.type
_entity_poly.pdbx_seq_one_letter_code
_entity_poly.pdbx_strand_id
1 'polypeptide(L)'
;MIYVPSSALPNPSTYTEIGTFEVDGETFTVRRRDDDGSVHYDWISGPNPGYGFSSSGSGRESHEHHETAIRDFLASIDPTTGYL
;
A
#
# COMPACT_ATOMS: atom_id res chain seq x y z
N MET A 1 -5.25 -5.05 42.61
CA MET A 1 -4.29 -4.80 41.51
C MET A 1 -5.07 -4.01 40.46
N ILE A 2 -4.92 -2.68 40.45
CA ILE A 2 -5.63 -1.83 39.49
C ILE A 2 -4.81 -1.84 38.20
N TYR A 3 -5.37 -2.46 37.16
CA TYR A 3 -4.82 -2.44 35.83
C TYR A 3 -5.06 -1.05 35.23
N VAL A 4 -3.97 -0.32 35.00
CA VAL A 4 -3.95 0.86 34.15
C VAL A 4 -3.42 0.41 32.77
N PRO A 5 -4.24 0.31 31.73
CA PRO A 5 -3.71 0.19 30.38
C PRO A 5 -3.09 1.53 30.01
N SER A 6 -1.76 1.57 29.94
CA SER A 6 -1.03 2.57 29.18
C SER A 6 -1.45 2.50 27.72
N SER A 7 -2.49 3.24 27.34
CA SER A 7 -2.79 3.53 25.94
C SER A 7 -3.08 5.02 25.74
N ALA A 8 -2.07 5.82 26.07
CA ALA A 8 -1.62 6.87 25.17
C ALA A 8 -0.84 6.24 23.97
N LEU A 9 -1.39 5.17 23.38
CA LEU A 9 -0.83 4.53 22.19
C LEU A 9 -1.32 5.32 20.96
N PRO A 10 -0.47 5.58 19.96
CA PRO A 10 -0.88 6.23 18.72
C PRO A 10 -2.01 5.42 18.10
N ASN A 11 -3.00 6.11 17.53
CA ASN A 11 -4.15 5.55 16.85
C ASN A 11 -3.75 4.25 16.10
N PRO A 12 -4.32 3.07 16.40
CA PRO A 12 -4.08 1.91 15.55
C PRO A 12 -4.54 2.33 14.16
N SER A 13 -3.59 2.52 13.27
CA SER A 13 -3.88 3.13 11.98
C SER A 13 -4.93 2.25 11.31
N THR A 14 -6.13 2.80 11.18
CA THR A 14 -7.20 2.10 10.48
C THR A 14 -6.87 2.21 9.00
N TYR A 15 -7.08 1.11 8.30
CA TYR A 15 -6.90 1.05 6.87
C TYR A 15 -8.25 0.78 6.24
N THR A 16 -8.62 1.64 5.30
CA THR A 16 -9.72 1.41 4.38
C THR A 16 -9.17 0.62 3.19
N GLU A 17 -9.67 -0.59 2.97
CA GLU A 17 -9.33 -1.37 1.78
C GLU A 17 -9.99 -0.73 0.56
N ILE A 18 -9.18 -0.41 -0.46
CA ILE A 18 -9.65 0.15 -1.73
C ILE A 18 -9.97 -1.00 -2.70
N GLY A 19 -9.13 -2.03 -2.71
CA GLY A 19 -9.37 -3.26 -3.46
C GLY A 19 -8.09 -3.89 -4.01
N THR A 20 -8.28 -4.86 -4.89
CA THR A 20 -7.20 -5.58 -5.60
C THR A 20 -7.09 -5.08 -7.03
N PHE A 21 -5.85 -4.84 -7.47
CA PHE A 21 -5.52 -4.36 -8.80
C PHE A 21 -4.59 -5.37 -9.47
N GLU A 22 -4.87 -5.71 -10.73
CA GLU A 22 -4.01 -6.53 -11.57
C GLU A 22 -3.43 -5.66 -12.69
N VAL A 23 -2.12 -5.46 -12.69
CA VAL A 23 -1.42 -4.57 -13.63
C VAL A 23 -0.24 -5.32 -14.20
N ASP A 24 -0.18 -5.43 -15.53
CA ASP A 24 0.91 -6.10 -16.25
C ASP A 24 1.17 -7.56 -15.78
N GLY A 25 0.12 -8.24 -15.30
CA GLY A 25 0.17 -9.60 -14.77
C GLY A 25 0.50 -9.69 -13.28
N GLU A 26 0.61 -8.56 -12.60
CA GLU A 26 1.00 -8.45 -11.20
C GLU A 26 -0.16 -7.99 -10.32
N THR A 27 -0.32 -8.63 -9.17
CA THR A 27 -1.43 -8.38 -8.24
C THR A 27 -0.99 -7.51 -7.07
N PHE A 28 -1.73 -6.44 -6.83
CA PHE A 28 -1.55 -5.53 -5.70
C PHE A 28 -2.82 -5.40 -4.88
N THR A 29 -2.68 -5.37 -3.56
CA THR A 29 -3.74 -4.92 -2.65
C THR A 29 -3.51 -3.46 -2.31
N VAL A 30 -4.51 -2.62 -2.55
CA VAL A 30 -4.44 -1.17 -2.32
C VAL A 30 -5.27 -0.81 -1.12
N ARG A 31 -4.65 -0.12 -0.16
CA ARG A 31 -5.25 0.27 1.11
C ARG A 31 -4.92 1.71 1.42
N ARG A 32 -5.88 2.44 1.97
CA ARG A 32 -5.70 3.81 2.41
C ARG A 32 -5.61 3.87 3.92
N ARG A 33 -4.66 4.62 4.45
CA ARG A 33 -4.54 4.90 5.87
C ARG A 33 -5.45 6.05 6.26
N ASP A 34 -6.31 5.84 7.26
CA ASP A 34 -7.29 6.85 7.69
C ASP A 34 -6.65 8.06 8.40
N ASP A 35 -5.46 7.87 8.98
CA ASP A 35 -4.78 8.89 9.79
C ASP A 35 -4.23 10.05 8.96
N ASP A 36 -3.47 9.75 7.89
CA ASP A 36 -2.83 10.76 7.04
C ASP A 36 -3.30 10.73 5.58
N GLY A 37 -4.10 9.72 5.19
CA GLY A 37 -4.58 9.55 3.83
C GLY A 37 -3.60 8.87 2.89
N SER A 38 -2.41 8.45 3.34
CA SER A 38 -1.47 7.66 2.54
C SER A 38 -2.14 6.44 1.93
N VAL A 39 -1.74 6.14 0.70
CA VAL A 39 -2.15 4.92 -0.01
C VAL A 39 -0.98 3.97 -0.02
N HIS A 40 -1.22 2.75 0.45
CA HIS A 40 -0.28 1.65 0.48
C HIS A 40 -0.66 0.66 -0.62
N TYR A 41 0.35 0.24 -1.38
CA TYR A 41 0.26 -0.72 -2.47
C TYR A 41 1.08 -1.93 -2.08
N ASP A 42 0.42 -2.97 -1.58
CA ASP A 42 1.06 -4.22 -1.17
C ASP A 42 1.17 -5.17 -2.38
N TRP A 43 2.38 -5.54 -2.78
CA TRP A 43 2.64 -6.41 -3.94
C TRP A 43 2.48 -7.88 -3.53
N ILE A 44 1.41 -8.51 -4.02
CA ILE A 44 1.01 -9.87 -3.60
C ILE A 44 1.66 -10.94 -4.47
N SER A 45 1.71 -10.72 -5.78
CA SER A 45 2.31 -11.67 -6.74
C SER A 45 3.83 -11.53 -6.87
N GLY A 46 4.41 -10.48 -6.28
CA GLY A 46 5.80 -10.11 -6.46
C GLY A 46 6.78 -11.14 -5.90
N PRO A 47 8.04 -11.11 -6.37
CA PRO A 47 9.07 -12.05 -5.93
C PRO A 47 9.45 -11.88 -4.45
N ASN A 48 9.12 -10.72 -3.86
CA ASN A 48 9.51 -10.34 -2.50
C ASN A 48 8.25 -10.21 -1.61
N PRO A 49 7.97 -11.19 -0.73
CA PRO A 49 6.80 -11.16 0.14
C PRO A 49 6.78 -9.94 1.08
N GLY A 50 5.66 -9.22 1.10
CA GLY A 50 5.49 -8.01 1.92
C GLY A 50 6.15 -6.77 1.34
N TYR A 51 6.62 -6.84 0.09
CA TYR A 51 7.13 -5.69 -0.64
C TYR A 51 6.00 -4.87 -1.26
N GLY A 52 6.31 -3.65 -1.65
CA GLY A 52 5.32 -2.68 -2.11
C GLY A 52 5.82 -1.26 -1.94
N PHE A 53 4.92 -0.31 -2.13
CA PHE A 53 5.25 1.11 -1.97
C PHE A 53 4.07 1.88 -1.35
N SER A 54 4.31 3.12 -0.99
CA SER A 54 3.27 4.00 -0.47
C SER A 54 3.39 5.37 -1.08
N SER A 55 2.25 5.99 -1.36
CA SER A 55 2.19 7.37 -1.84
C SER A 55 1.37 8.21 -0.86
N SER A 56 1.74 9.48 -0.73
CA SER A 56 0.87 10.47 -0.08
C SER A 56 -0.32 10.73 -1.00
N GLY A 57 -1.50 10.27 -0.60
CA GLY A 57 -2.74 10.44 -1.35
C GLY A 57 -3.58 11.60 -0.83
N SER A 58 -4.36 12.19 -1.74
CA SER A 58 -5.47 13.09 -1.40
C SER A 58 -6.75 12.33 -0.99
N GLY A 59 -6.78 11.01 -1.21
CA GLY A 59 -7.90 10.14 -0.86
C GLY A 59 -9.07 10.16 -1.84
N ARG A 60 -8.84 10.67 -3.05
CA ARG A 60 -9.83 10.83 -4.14
C ARG A 60 -9.31 10.27 -5.47
N GLU A 61 -8.31 9.41 -5.40
CA GLU A 61 -7.65 8.79 -6.53
C GLU A 61 -8.65 7.90 -7.30
N SER A 62 -8.59 7.98 -8.63
CA SER A 62 -9.36 7.10 -9.50
C SER A 62 -8.69 5.73 -9.64
N HIS A 63 -9.44 4.75 -10.13
CA HIS A 63 -8.89 3.44 -10.46
C HIS A 63 -7.67 3.53 -11.39
N GLU A 64 -7.77 4.32 -12.48
CA GLU A 64 -6.69 4.55 -13.45
C GLU A 64 -5.44 5.19 -12.81
N HIS A 65 -5.63 6.00 -11.76
CA HIS A 65 -4.51 6.58 -11.02
C HIS A 65 -3.72 5.50 -10.29
N HIS A 66 -4.40 4.57 -9.62
CA HIS A 66 -3.75 3.45 -8.95
C HIS A 66 -3.00 2.54 -9.93
N GLU A 67 -3.61 2.20 -11.07
CA GLU A 67 -2.94 1.40 -12.10
C GLU A 67 -1.70 2.08 -12.65
N THR A 68 -1.77 3.40 -12.88
CA THR A 68 -0.63 4.19 -13.36
C THR A 68 0.51 4.20 -12.33
N ALA A 69 0.18 4.41 -11.05
CA ALA A 69 1.17 4.38 -9.97
C ALA A 69 1.85 3.01 -9.84
N ILE A 70 1.07 1.93 -9.94
CA ILE A 70 1.61 0.55 -9.92
C ILE A 70 2.52 0.33 -11.12
N ARG A 71 2.11 0.72 -12.32
CA ARG A 71 2.91 0.55 -13.54
C ARG A 71 4.23 1.32 -13.49
N ASP A 72 4.22 2.54 -12.97
CA ASP A 72 5.44 3.34 -12.77
C ASP A 72 6.40 2.68 -11.80
N PHE A 73 5.86 2.17 -10.67
CA PHE A 73 6.64 1.39 -9.72
C PHE A 73 7.27 0.14 -10.38
N LEU A 74 6.49 -0.67 -11.11
CA LEU A 74 7.02 -1.85 -11.79
C LEU A 74 8.10 -1.51 -12.84
N ALA A 75 7.93 -0.41 -13.56
CA ALA A 75 8.94 0.05 -14.53
C ALA A 75 10.26 0.50 -13.87
N SER A 76 10.21 0.86 -12.59
CA SER A 76 11.41 1.22 -11.80
C SER A 76 12.13 0.02 -11.20
N ILE A 77 11.48 -1.15 -11.16
CA ILE A 77 12.08 -2.37 -10.62
C ILE A 77 13.06 -2.97 -11.64
N ASP A 78 14.28 -3.27 -11.18
CA ASP A 78 15.24 -4.02 -11.96
C ASP A 78 14.71 -5.45 -12.19
N PRO A 79 14.54 -5.88 -13.46
CA PRO A 79 13.92 -7.18 -13.78
C PRO A 79 14.82 -8.38 -13.45
N THR A 80 16.11 -8.16 -13.18
CA THR A 80 17.07 -9.22 -12.83
C THR A 80 17.00 -9.54 -11.35
N THR A 81 16.78 -8.53 -10.51
CA THR A 81 16.85 -8.62 -9.05
C THR A 81 15.49 -8.53 -8.37
N GLY A 82 14.51 -7.86 -8.98
CA GLY A 82 13.20 -7.59 -8.40
C GLY A 82 13.20 -6.45 -7.37
N TYR A 83 14.21 -5.59 -7.40
CA TYR A 83 14.37 -4.43 -6.51
C TYR A 83 14.51 -3.13 -7.31
N LEU A 84 14.18 -2.00 -6.68
CA LEU A 84 14.46 -0.64 -7.16
C LEU A 84 15.96 -0.32 -7.16
#